data_AF-A0A949T208-F1
#
_entry.id   AF-A0A949T208-F1
#
_cell.length_a   1.000
_cell.length_b   1.000
_cell.length_c   1.000
_cell.angle_alpha   90.00
_cell.angle_beta   90.00
_cell.angle_gamma   90.00
#
_symmetry.space_group_name_H-M   'P 1'
#
loop_
_entity.id
_entity.type
_entity.pdbx_description
1 polymer ?
#
loop_
_entity_poly.entity_id
_entity_poly.type
_entity_poly.pdbx_seq_one_letter_code
_entity_poly.pdbx_strand_id
1 'polypeptide(L)'
;MDMSRAIPSLVFILCAVALGAIMPAPKAQAAGPEDAMRATGLRVLGATRGYATAALWLRAGDAYRRGDYFETQAMYQLIREMQPRNPAVYSYLSWNEGYNIPGQFPDRARQLPWLARGLQTIHEGQRELPFDASLRLEEWHFVFNRTRDFPLEVLRLELEAWHEREPAWAAVVKSILASQDALTQARRDQLDAFPDQAVLPADLQDLLGSFDELDAPARAKLLDPAFDQLSETEQGSLGTDFDLVARQQLRAFLALDREVQVIVALANWARLHLMCAALEPVLNMKPRSLSADAALLNSYLYAQKNLPLGMEEAFTPRYRAGVKAAFAAGRALARAAYGEEGAEEFSVRMKENFNSLPGWLE
;
A
#
# COMPACT_ATOMS: atom_id res chain seq x y z
N MET A 1 24.66 -32.64 -26.51
CA MET A 1 25.17 -31.43 -25.84
C MET A 1 26.66 -31.36 -26.07
N ASP A 2 27.12 -30.34 -26.78
CA ASP A 2 28.52 -30.21 -27.20
C ASP A 2 29.38 -29.72 -26.01
N MET A 3 30.15 -30.64 -25.42
CA MET A 3 31.02 -30.40 -24.26
C MET A 3 32.07 -29.32 -24.50
N SER A 4 32.40 -29.00 -25.76
CA SER A 4 33.40 -28.01 -26.13
C SER A 4 33.03 -26.57 -25.75
N ARG A 5 31.73 -26.25 -25.62
CA ARG A 5 31.23 -24.93 -25.20
C ARG A 5 31.08 -24.76 -23.69
N ALA A 6 31.04 -25.86 -22.92
CA ALA A 6 30.87 -25.82 -21.47
C ALA A 6 32.19 -25.54 -20.72
N ILE A 7 33.32 -25.97 -21.29
CA ILE A 7 34.66 -25.84 -20.69
C ILE A 7 35.09 -24.37 -20.49
N PRO A 8 34.96 -23.45 -21.47
CA PRO A 8 35.32 -22.05 -21.24
C PRO A 8 34.44 -21.36 -20.19
N SER A 9 33.15 -21.69 -20.13
CA SER A 9 32.24 -21.17 -19.10
C SER A 9 32.59 -21.67 -17.70
N LEU A 10 32.98 -22.95 -17.58
CA LEU A 10 33.41 -23.53 -16.30
C LEU A 10 34.71 -22.88 -15.80
N VAL A 11 35.67 -22.66 -16.70
CA VAL A 11 36.93 -21.97 -16.39
C VAL A 11 36.67 -20.52 -15.97
N PHE A 12 35.76 -19.82 -16.64
CA PHE A 12 35.38 -18.45 -16.26
C PHE A 12 34.74 -18.39 -14.88
N ILE A 13 33.83 -19.33 -14.55
CA ILE A 13 33.22 -19.46 -13.22
C ILE A 13 34.30 -19.70 -12.16
N LEU A 14 35.21 -20.66 -12.41
CA LEU A 14 36.30 -21.00 -11.48
C LEU A 14 37.28 -19.84 -11.27
N CYS A 15 37.58 -19.06 -12.32
CA CYS A 15 38.42 -17.87 -12.23
C CYS A 15 37.72 -16.73 -11.46
N ALA A 16 36.41 -16.53 -11.66
CA ALA A 16 35.63 -15.54 -10.91
C ALA A 16 35.55 -15.89 -9.41
N VAL A 17 35.38 -17.19 -9.09
CA VAL A 17 35.42 -17.72 -7.73
C VAL A 17 36.77 -17.45 -7.08
N ALA A 18 37.87 -17.75 -7.79
CA ALA A 18 39.22 -17.53 -7.30
C ALA A 18 39.53 -16.04 -7.08
N LEU A 19 39.11 -15.15 -8.00
CA LEU A 19 39.29 -13.70 -7.83
C LEU A 19 38.50 -13.14 -6.64
N GLY A 20 37.27 -13.62 -6.44
CA GLY A 20 36.42 -13.22 -5.31
C GLY A 20 36.98 -13.63 -3.94
N ALA A 21 37.75 -14.72 -3.88
CA ALA A 21 38.41 -15.21 -2.68
C ALA A 21 39.70 -14.45 -2.31
N ILE A 22 40.31 -13.74 -3.28
CA ILE A 22 41.60 -13.04 -3.10
C ILE A 22 41.39 -11.54 -2.75
N MET A 23 40.20 -10.98 -2.97
CA MET A 23 39.93 -9.59 -2.61
C MET A 23 39.78 -9.41 -1.08
N PRO A 24 40.51 -8.46 -0.47
CA PRO A 24 40.46 -8.23 0.97
C PRO A 24 39.06 -7.78 1.38
N ALA A 25 38.57 -8.35 2.49
CA ALA A 25 37.28 -7.96 3.04
C ALA A 25 37.31 -6.47 3.47
N PRO A 26 36.30 -5.65 3.13
CA PRO A 26 36.12 -4.38 3.81
C PRO A 26 35.91 -4.67 5.29
N LYS A 27 36.48 -3.83 6.16
CA LYS A 27 36.38 -3.95 7.62
C LYS A 27 34.90 -3.95 8.03
N ALA A 28 34.32 -5.14 8.16
CA ALA A 28 32.98 -5.32 8.70
C ALA A 28 33.11 -5.43 10.22
N GLN A 29 32.44 -4.51 10.91
CA GLN A 29 32.08 -4.67 12.31
C GLN A 29 31.37 -6.03 12.49
N ALA A 30 31.90 -6.83 13.42
CA ALA A 30 31.36 -8.07 14.00
C ALA A 30 30.16 -8.72 13.27
N ALA A 31 30.44 -9.57 12.27
CA ALA A 31 29.46 -10.49 11.68
C ALA A 31 29.88 -11.94 11.96
N GLY A 32 28.91 -12.83 12.21
CA GLY A 32 29.17 -14.22 12.59
C GLY A 32 29.78 -15.06 11.44
N PRO A 33 30.25 -16.29 11.72
CA PRO A 33 30.83 -17.18 10.70
C PRO A 33 29.88 -17.48 9.53
N GLU A 34 28.57 -17.57 9.79
CA GLU A 34 27.55 -17.77 8.76
C GLU A 34 27.41 -16.54 7.84
N ASP A 35 27.42 -15.34 8.41
CA ASP A 35 27.36 -14.09 7.64
C ASP A 35 28.62 -13.89 6.79
N ALA A 36 29.79 -14.28 7.33
CA ALA A 36 31.05 -14.27 6.60
C ALA A 36 31.05 -15.27 5.44
N MET A 37 30.50 -16.48 5.64
CA MET A 37 30.37 -17.49 4.59
C MET A 37 29.36 -17.07 3.52
N ARG A 38 28.22 -16.50 3.92
CA ARG A 38 27.22 -15.91 3.00
C ARG A 38 27.80 -14.76 2.18
N ALA A 39 28.47 -13.81 2.84
CA ALA A 39 29.13 -12.69 2.17
C ALA A 39 30.23 -13.15 1.21
N THR A 40 30.97 -14.21 1.55
CA THR A 40 32.02 -14.80 0.70
C THR A 40 31.40 -15.52 -0.51
N GLY A 41 30.37 -16.33 -0.32
CA GLY A 41 29.64 -16.99 -1.42
C GLY A 41 29.04 -15.99 -2.40
N LEU A 42 28.48 -14.88 -1.89
CA LEU A 42 27.94 -13.80 -2.70
C LEU A 42 28.99 -13.05 -3.54
N ARG A 43 30.22 -12.91 -3.00
CA ARG A 43 31.38 -12.32 -3.70
C ARG A 43 31.95 -13.25 -4.76
N VAL A 44 32.04 -14.54 -4.44
CA VAL A 44 32.51 -15.62 -5.32
C VAL A 44 31.67 -15.72 -6.61
N LEU A 45 30.38 -15.39 -6.55
CA LEU A 45 29.51 -15.42 -7.73
C LEU A 45 29.80 -14.32 -8.77
N GLY A 46 30.60 -13.29 -8.48
CA GLY A 46 31.09 -12.31 -9.47
C GLY A 46 30.08 -11.93 -10.58
N ALA A 47 30.50 -12.01 -11.85
CA ALA A 47 29.63 -11.79 -13.02
C ALA A 47 28.53 -12.85 -13.22
N THR A 48 28.66 -14.03 -12.59
CA THR A 48 27.67 -15.12 -12.70
C THR A 48 26.44 -14.91 -11.80
N ARG A 49 26.53 -13.97 -10.85
CA ARG A 49 25.42 -13.52 -10.00
C ARG A 49 24.18 -13.09 -10.81
N GLY A 50 24.39 -12.48 -11.98
CA GLY A 50 23.30 -12.12 -12.90
C GLY A 50 22.51 -13.33 -13.40
N TYR A 51 23.21 -14.38 -13.85
CA TYR A 51 22.58 -15.63 -14.31
C TYR A 51 21.92 -16.40 -13.17
N ALA A 52 22.57 -16.48 -12.01
CA ALA A 52 21.99 -17.10 -10.82
C ALA A 52 20.71 -16.39 -10.40
N THR A 53 20.72 -15.05 -10.38
CA THR A 53 19.53 -14.25 -10.07
C THR A 53 18.43 -14.44 -11.11
N ALA A 54 18.75 -14.46 -12.40
CA ALA A 54 17.77 -14.72 -13.45
C ALA A 54 17.11 -16.11 -13.30
N ALA A 55 17.90 -17.14 -12.97
CA ALA A 55 17.38 -18.47 -12.70
C ALA A 55 16.45 -18.50 -11.47
N LEU A 56 16.80 -17.77 -10.41
CA LEU A 56 15.92 -17.62 -9.25
C LEU A 56 14.62 -16.89 -9.59
N TRP A 57 14.66 -15.84 -10.41
CA TRP A 57 13.45 -15.13 -10.85
C TRP A 57 12.52 -16.05 -11.64
N LEU A 58 13.06 -16.86 -12.56
CA LEU A 58 12.28 -17.85 -13.30
C LEU A 58 11.64 -18.87 -12.36
N ARG A 59 12.41 -19.44 -11.44
CA ARG A 59 11.91 -20.40 -10.45
C ARG A 59 10.87 -19.79 -9.51
N ALA A 60 11.08 -18.57 -9.05
CA ALA A 60 10.14 -17.85 -8.20
C ALA A 60 8.81 -17.63 -8.93
N GLY A 61 8.86 -17.29 -10.22
CA GLY A 61 7.69 -17.15 -11.08
C GLY A 61 6.96 -18.47 -11.33
N ASP A 62 7.69 -19.57 -11.53
CA ASP A 62 7.10 -20.91 -11.63
C ASP A 62 6.42 -21.33 -10.33
N ALA A 63 7.09 -21.15 -9.18
CA ALA A 63 6.53 -21.44 -7.86
C ALA A 63 5.28 -20.60 -7.58
N TYR A 64 5.33 -19.30 -7.93
CA TYR A 64 4.21 -18.38 -7.76
C TYR A 64 2.98 -18.85 -8.55
N ARG A 65 3.17 -19.24 -9.82
CA ARG A 65 2.09 -19.76 -10.67
C ARG A 65 1.47 -21.06 -10.15
N ARG A 66 2.22 -21.87 -9.40
CA ARG A 66 1.71 -23.09 -8.76
C ARG A 66 1.02 -22.84 -7.42
N GLY A 67 1.09 -21.61 -6.89
CA GLY A 67 0.61 -21.28 -5.54
C GLY A 67 1.61 -21.64 -4.42
N ASP A 68 2.85 -21.99 -4.76
CA ASP A 68 3.89 -22.36 -3.79
C ASP A 68 4.54 -21.10 -3.17
N TYR A 69 3.74 -20.28 -2.47
CA TYR A 69 4.16 -18.94 -2.03
C TYR A 69 5.32 -18.95 -1.03
N PHE A 70 5.52 -20.02 -0.26
CA PHE A 70 6.68 -20.18 0.61
C PHE A 70 7.98 -20.47 -0.18
N GLU A 71 7.89 -21.21 -1.29
CA GLU A 71 9.03 -21.39 -2.18
C GLU A 71 9.34 -20.06 -2.89
N THR A 72 8.31 -19.38 -3.41
CA THR A 72 8.46 -18.03 -3.99
C THR A 72 9.15 -17.08 -3.01
N GLN A 73 8.74 -17.09 -1.74
CA GLN A 73 9.34 -16.30 -0.67
C GLN A 73 10.83 -16.60 -0.52
N ALA A 74 11.21 -17.87 -0.40
CA ALA A 74 12.60 -18.27 -0.26
C ALA A 74 13.45 -17.82 -1.45
N MET A 75 12.92 -17.93 -2.67
CA MET A 75 13.63 -17.49 -3.88
C MET A 75 13.81 -15.96 -3.89
N TYR A 76 12.78 -15.19 -3.56
CA TYR A 76 12.90 -13.73 -3.49
C TYR A 76 13.85 -13.26 -2.38
N GLN A 77 13.92 -13.95 -1.24
CA GLN A 77 14.90 -13.66 -0.19
C GLN A 77 16.34 -13.84 -0.70
N LEU A 78 16.62 -14.95 -1.39
CA LEU A 78 17.91 -15.19 -2.03
C LEU A 78 18.22 -14.14 -3.12
N ILE A 79 17.22 -13.74 -3.90
CA ILE A 79 17.37 -12.66 -4.88
C ILE A 79 17.71 -11.35 -4.16
N ARG A 80 17.09 -11.04 -3.02
CA ARG A 80 17.36 -9.80 -2.27
C ARG A 80 18.80 -9.76 -1.78
N GLU A 81 19.29 -10.87 -1.26
CA GLU A 81 20.71 -11.02 -0.91
C GLU A 81 21.59 -10.83 -2.15
N MET A 82 21.19 -11.38 -3.30
CA MET A 82 21.89 -11.23 -4.57
C MET A 82 21.68 -9.90 -5.30
N GLN A 83 20.71 -9.08 -4.97
CA GLN A 83 20.46 -7.82 -5.64
C GLN A 83 19.81 -6.83 -4.67
N PRO A 84 20.50 -6.44 -3.58
CA PRO A 84 19.90 -5.60 -2.54
C PRO A 84 19.55 -4.19 -3.03
N ARG A 85 20.08 -3.78 -4.19
CA ARG A 85 19.78 -2.50 -4.86
C ARG A 85 18.69 -2.59 -5.93
N ASN A 86 18.03 -3.74 -6.07
CA ASN A 86 16.91 -3.91 -6.98
C ASN A 86 15.60 -3.63 -6.20
N PRO A 87 14.92 -2.48 -6.38
CA PRO A 87 13.71 -2.17 -5.63
C PRO A 87 12.60 -3.22 -5.84
N ALA A 88 12.53 -3.83 -7.03
CA ALA A 88 11.52 -4.82 -7.35
C ALA A 88 11.53 -6.00 -6.38
N VAL A 89 12.70 -6.42 -5.87
CA VAL A 89 12.75 -7.56 -4.95
C VAL A 89 12.02 -7.28 -3.64
N TYR A 90 12.09 -6.05 -3.13
CA TYR A 90 11.36 -5.65 -1.92
C TYR A 90 9.87 -5.60 -2.19
N SER A 91 9.44 -5.04 -3.33
CA SER A 91 8.03 -5.05 -3.74
C SER A 91 7.51 -6.48 -3.87
N TYR A 92 8.18 -7.37 -4.62
CA TYR A 92 7.70 -8.75 -4.80
C TYR A 92 7.67 -9.53 -3.48
N LEU A 93 8.64 -9.32 -2.58
CA LEU A 93 8.61 -9.90 -1.23
C LEU A 93 7.43 -9.35 -0.43
N SER A 94 7.25 -8.02 -0.36
CA SER A 94 6.18 -7.41 0.42
C SER A 94 4.80 -7.78 -0.07
N TRP A 95 4.61 -7.91 -1.39
CA TRP A 95 3.38 -8.44 -1.98
C TRP A 95 3.15 -9.90 -1.57
N ASN A 96 4.18 -10.73 -1.63
CA ASN A 96 4.05 -12.14 -1.25
C ASN A 96 3.75 -12.33 0.24
N GLU A 97 4.43 -11.58 1.10
CA GLU A 97 4.24 -11.55 2.54
C GLU A 97 2.90 -10.90 2.93
N GLY A 98 2.52 -9.79 2.31
CA GLY A 98 1.31 -9.03 2.69
C GLY A 98 0.01 -9.55 2.10
N TYR A 99 0.06 -10.35 1.03
CA TYR A 99 -1.13 -10.75 0.26
C TYR A 99 -1.22 -12.25 0.04
N ASN A 100 -0.22 -12.85 -0.59
CA ASN A 100 -0.36 -14.23 -1.07
C ASN A 100 -0.27 -15.26 0.06
N ILE A 101 0.73 -15.14 0.94
CA ILE A 101 0.89 -16.03 2.09
C ILE A 101 -0.28 -15.88 3.08
N PRO A 102 -0.71 -14.67 3.49
CA PRO A 102 -1.91 -14.49 4.30
C PRO A 102 -3.15 -15.16 3.70
N GLY A 103 -3.33 -15.09 2.39
CA GLY A 103 -4.45 -15.72 1.69
C GLY A 103 -4.49 -17.26 1.80
N GLN A 104 -3.42 -17.91 2.28
CA GLN A 104 -3.40 -19.35 2.56
C GLN A 104 -3.99 -19.70 3.93
N PHE A 105 -4.23 -18.71 4.80
CA PHE A 105 -4.73 -18.93 6.14
C PHE A 105 -6.19 -18.49 6.26
N PRO A 106 -7.08 -19.34 6.82
CA PRO A 106 -8.47 -18.97 7.05
C PRO A 106 -8.66 -18.05 8.28
N ASP A 107 -7.74 -18.07 9.25
CA ASP A 107 -7.82 -17.22 10.44
C ASP A 107 -6.88 -16.02 10.34
N ARG A 108 -7.40 -14.87 10.80
CA ARG A 108 -6.67 -13.61 10.82
C ARG A 108 -5.42 -13.67 11.70
N ALA A 109 -5.46 -14.40 12.82
CA ALA A 109 -4.32 -14.49 13.74
C ALA A 109 -3.04 -14.98 13.05
N ARG A 110 -3.14 -15.95 12.12
CA ARG A 110 -2.01 -16.40 11.30
C ARG A 110 -1.64 -15.43 10.17
N GLN A 111 -2.55 -14.55 9.73
CA GLN A 111 -2.29 -13.54 8.70
C GLN A 111 -1.50 -12.34 9.24
N LEU A 112 -1.76 -11.92 10.49
CA LEU A 112 -1.17 -10.70 11.05
C LEU A 112 0.37 -10.66 11.07
N PRO A 113 1.09 -11.73 11.43
CA PRO A 113 2.56 -11.72 11.38
C PRO A 113 3.11 -11.48 9.98
N TRP A 114 2.41 -11.97 8.95
CA TRP A 114 2.78 -11.82 7.56
C TRP A 114 2.50 -10.41 7.04
N LEU A 115 1.38 -9.81 7.46
CA LEU A 115 1.11 -8.38 7.23
C LEU A 115 2.22 -7.50 7.80
N ALA A 116 2.59 -7.74 9.06
CA ALA A 116 3.70 -7.02 9.71
C ALA A 116 5.02 -7.20 8.95
N ARG A 117 5.31 -8.43 8.51
CA ARG A 117 6.51 -8.74 7.74
C ARG A 117 6.53 -8.04 6.38
N GLY A 118 5.40 -8.03 5.66
CA GLY A 118 5.29 -7.37 4.35
C GLY A 118 5.61 -5.88 4.44
N LEU A 119 5.03 -5.20 5.43
CA LEU A 119 5.30 -3.79 5.67
C LEU A 119 6.76 -3.54 6.10
N GLN A 120 7.29 -4.39 7.00
CA GLN A 120 8.69 -4.34 7.40
C GLN A 120 9.63 -4.46 6.20
N THR A 121 9.33 -5.36 5.24
CA THR A 121 10.13 -5.52 4.03
C THR A 121 10.11 -4.27 3.15
N ILE A 122 8.97 -3.56 3.06
CA ILE A 122 8.90 -2.26 2.36
C ILE A 122 9.83 -1.25 3.04
N HIS A 123 9.74 -1.10 4.37
CA HIS A 123 10.60 -0.18 5.12
C HIS A 123 12.08 -0.57 5.06
N GLU A 124 12.41 -1.87 5.08
CA GLU A 124 13.77 -2.37 4.81
C GLU A 124 14.25 -1.88 3.45
N GLY A 125 13.44 -2.04 2.39
CA GLY A 125 13.76 -1.54 1.06
C GLY A 125 13.94 -0.02 1.02
N GLN A 126 13.08 0.74 1.69
CA GLN A 126 13.18 2.20 1.74
C GLN A 126 14.43 2.67 2.49
N ARG A 127 14.92 1.94 3.50
CA ARG A 127 16.19 2.24 4.17
C ARG A 127 17.39 1.97 3.26
N GLU A 128 17.35 0.86 2.52
CA GLU A 128 18.41 0.49 1.56
C GLU A 128 18.41 1.38 0.31
N LEU A 129 17.23 1.85 -0.10
CA LEU A 129 16.98 2.63 -1.32
C LEU A 129 16.16 3.91 -1.00
N PRO A 130 16.73 4.86 -0.24
CA PRO A 130 15.98 6.01 0.30
C PRO A 130 15.47 6.99 -0.75
N PHE A 131 15.97 6.91 -1.99
CA PHE A 131 15.57 7.77 -3.11
C PHE A 131 14.70 7.05 -4.16
N ASP A 132 14.28 5.82 -3.89
CA ASP A 132 13.43 5.06 -4.82
C ASP A 132 11.94 5.33 -4.58
N ALA A 133 11.32 6.08 -5.49
CA ALA A 133 9.91 6.44 -5.39
C ALA A 133 8.96 5.24 -5.57
N SER A 134 9.41 4.13 -6.18
CA SER A 134 8.56 2.95 -6.36
C SER A 134 8.24 2.27 -5.02
N LEU A 135 9.17 2.31 -4.06
CA LEU A 135 8.96 1.75 -2.72
C LEU A 135 8.05 2.62 -1.83
N ARG A 136 7.93 3.92 -2.14
CA ARG A 136 6.91 4.81 -1.53
C ARG A 136 5.53 4.51 -2.09
N LEU A 137 5.45 4.29 -3.41
CA LEU A 137 4.23 3.86 -4.05
C LEU A 137 3.81 2.46 -3.57
N GLU A 138 4.76 1.58 -3.30
CA GLU A 138 4.51 0.26 -2.72
C GLU A 138 3.94 0.35 -1.28
N GLU A 139 4.52 1.19 -0.41
CA GLU A 139 3.95 1.50 0.92
C GLU A 139 2.50 2.00 0.79
N TRP A 140 2.26 2.93 -0.14
CA TRP A 140 0.92 3.44 -0.42
C TRP A 140 -0.04 2.35 -0.88
N HIS A 141 0.36 1.48 -1.81
CA HIS A 141 -0.47 0.36 -2.26
C HIS A 141 -0.77 -0.61 -1.12
N PHE A 142 0.23 -0.90 -0.29
CA PHE A 142 0.06 -1.73 0.89
C PHE A 142 -0.96 -1.13 1.84
N VAL A 143 -0.80 0.13 2.21
CA VAL A 143 -1.74 0.86 3.07
C VAL A 143 -3.13 0.85 2.46
N PHE A 144 -3.28 1.28 1.21
CA PHE A 144 -4.58 1.42 0.55
C PHE A 144 -5.38 0.11 0.53
N ASN A 145 -4.72 -1.01 0.23
CA ASN A 145 -5.40 -2.29 0.16
C ASN A 145 -5.56 -2.94 1.53
N ARG A 146 -4.49 -2.98 2.35
CA ARG A 146 -4.52 -3.73 3.61
C ARG A 146 -5.34 -3.05 4.69
N THR A 147 -5.49 -1.73 4.68
CA THR A 147 -6.42 -1.05 5.60
C THR A 147 -7.89 -1.29 5.25
N ARG A 148 -8.21 -1.85 4.08
CA ARG A 148 -9.59 -2.27 3.76
C ARG A 148 -9.96 -3.56 4.49
N ASP A 149 -8.98 -4.46 4.62
CA ASP A 149 -9.13 -5.79 5.22
C ASP A 149 -8.78 -5.78 6.72
N PHE A 150 -7.79 -4.96 7.10
CA PHE A 150 -7.21 -4.84 8.44
C PHE A 150 -7.03 -3.35 8.83
N PRO A 151 -8.12 -2.58 8.92
CA PRO A 151 -8.05 -1.13 9.08
C PRO A 151 -7.24 -0.67 10.28
N LEU A 152 -7.40 -1.34 11.43
CA LEU A 152 -6.74 -0.94 12.67
C LEU A 152 -5.35 -1.57 12.84
N GLU A 153 -5.14 -2.77 12.31
CA GLU A 153 -3.86 -3.47 12.45
C GLU A 153 -2.77 -2.78 11.63
N VAL A 154 -3.06 -2.34 10.39
CA VAL A 154 -2.09 -1.58 9.60
C VAL A 154 -1.74 -0.26 10.29
N LEU A 155 -2.74 0.45 10.84
CA LEU A 155 -2.51 1.67 11.62
C LEU A 155 -1.63 1.41 12.85
N ARG A 156 -1.85 0.28 13.54
CA ARG A 156 -1.04 -0.15 14.68
C ARG A 156 0.40 -0.47 14.28
N LEU A 157 0.60 -1.12 13.14
CA LEU A 157 1.93 -1.47 12.63
C LEU A 157 2.73 -0.22 12.21
N GLU A 158 2.08 0.76 11.60
CA GLU A 158 2.72 2.02 11.21
C GLU A 158 2.96 2.97 12.39
N LEU A 159 2.23 2.80 13.51
CA LEU A 159 2.26 3.73 14.65
C LEU A 159 3.69 4.05 15.14
N GLU A 160 4.55 3.04 15.24
CA GLU A 160 5.93 3.22 15.71
C GLU A 160 6.76 4.06 14.71
N ALA A 161 6.73 3.69 13.43
CA ALA A 161 7.43 4.42 12.37
C ALA A 161 6.93 5.87 12.23
N TRP A 162 5.72 6.15 12.66
CA TRP A 162 5.09 7.47 12.60
C TRP A 162 5.29 8.31 13.86
N HIS A 163 5.57 7.70 15.01
CA HIS A 163 5.85 8.46 16.22
C HIS A 163 7.02 9.43 16.02
N GLU A 164 8.01 9.02 15.21
CA GLU A 164 9.17 9.85 14.86
C GLU A 164 8.86 10.88 13.77
N ARG A 165 8.08 10.49 12.74
CA ARG A 165 7.83 11.33 11.55
C ARG A 165 6.69 12.33 11.75
N GLU A 166 5.61 11.90 12.40
CA GLU A 166 4.33 12.61 12.52
C GLU A 166 3.69 12.41 13.91
N PRO A 167 4.22 13.04 14.96
CA PRO A 167 3.81 12.78 16.34
C PRO A 167 2.34 13.14 16.63
N ALA A 168 1.82 14.21 16.00
CA ALA A 168 0.41 14.59 16.12
C ALA A 168 -0.51 13.50 15.54
N TRP A 169 -0.11 12.92 14.41
CA TRP A 169 -0.84 11.82 13.80
C TRP A 169 -0.80 10.55 14.64
N ALA A 170 0.39 10.20 15.14
CA ALA A 170 0.57 9.06 16.02
C ALA A 170 -0.33 9.16 17.28
N ALA A 171 -0.53 10.36 17.82
CA ALA A 171 -1.45 10.58 18.95
C ALA A 171 -2.93 10.31 18.58
N VAL A 172 -3.34 10.70 17.37
CA VAL A 172 -4.69 10.45 16.85
C VAL A 172 -4.91 8.95 16.65
N VAL A 173 -4.00 8.25 15.97
CA VAL A 173 -4.07 6.79 15.78
C VAL A 173 -4.10 6.07 17.12
N LYS A 174 -3.27 6.48 18.08
CA LYS A 174 -3.28 5.91 19.43
C LYS A 174 -4.63 6.07 20.13
N SER A 175 -5.32 7.20 19.93
CA SER A 175 -6.65 7.43 20.49
C SER A 175 -7.71 6.54 19.83
N ILE A 176 -7.61 6.29 18.53
CA ILE A 176 -8.48 5.35 17.81
C ILE A 176 -8.28 3.92 18.34
N LEU A 177 -7.02 3.48 18.47
CA LEU A 177 -6.69 2.15 18.98
C LEU A 177 -7.14 1.97 20.44
N ALA A 178 -6.96 2.99 21.29
CA ALA A 178 -7.46 2.95 22.66
C ALA A 178 -9.00 2.84 22.73
N SER A 179 -9.71 3.44 21.77
CA SER A 179 -11.17 3.32 21.67
C SER A 179 -11.60 1.90 21.30
N GLN A 180 -10.85 1.19 20.45
CA GLN A 180 -11.04 -0.23 20.17
C GLN A 180 -10.85 -1.08 21.43
N ASP A 181 -9.76 -0.84 22.18
CA ASP A 181 -9.43 -1.61 23.38
C ASP A 181 -10.52 -1.48 24.47
N ALA A 182 -11.19 -0.33 24.52
CA ALA A 182 -12.28 -0.04 25.45
C ALA A 182 -13.63 -0.69 25.11
N LEU A 183 -13.79 -1.27 23.92
CA LEU A 183 -15.04 -1.92 23.51
C LEU A 183 -15.38 -3.13 24.39
N THR A 184 -16.65 -3.54 24.38
CA THR A 184 -17.05 -4.86 24.91
C THR A 184 -16.64 -5.96 23.93
N GLN A 185 -16.59 -7.22 24.38
CA GLN A 185 -16.22 -8.33 23.47
C GLN A 185 -17.18 -8.43 22.28
N ALA A 186 -18.50 -8.31 22.51
CA ALA A 186 -19.48 -8.36 21.44
C ALA A 186 -19.29 -7.25 20.38
N ARG A 187 -18.89 -6.03 20.79
CA ARG A 187 -18.60 -4.94 19.86
C ARG A 187 -17.27 -5.12 19.13
N ARG A 188 -16.26 -5.69 19.78
CA ARG A 188 -15.02 -6.11 19.12
C ARG A 188 -15.30 -7.18 18.07
N ASP A 189 -16.14 -8.17 18.38
CA ASP A 189 -16.50 -9.22 17.43
C ASP A 189 -17.24 -8.63 16.21
N GLN A 190 -18.09 -7.61 16.38
CA GLN A 190 -18.71 -6.88 15.26
C GLN A 190 -17.66 -6.17 14.39
N LEU A 191 -16.72 -5.46 15.02
CA LEU A 191 -15.65 -4.75 14.34
C LEU A 191 -14.75 -5.70 13.55
N ASP A 192 -14.36 -6.83 14.17
CA ASP A 192 -13.50 -7.82 13.55
C ASP A 192 -14.20 -8.54 12.39
N ALA A 193 -15.52 -8.79 12.50
CA ALA A 193 -16.30 -9.42 11.43
C ALA A 193 -16.67 -8.47 10.28
N PHE A 194 -16.57 -7.14 10.45
CA PHE A 194 -17.01 -6.17 9.45
C PHE A 194 -16.34 -6.34 8.06
N PRO A 195 -15.00 -6.53 7.96
CA PRO A 195 -14.36 -6.70 6.66
C PRO A 195 -14.81 -7.95 5.88
N ASP A 196 -15.40 -8.94 6.55
CA ASP A 196 -15.95 -10.13 5.89
C ASP A 196 -17.36 -9.85 5.29
N GLN A 197 -18.01 -8.77 5.72
CA GLN A 197 -19.36 -8.38 5.29
C GLN A 197 -19.31 -7.31 4.19
N ALA A 198 -18.40 -6.35 4.32
CA ALA A 198 -18.26 -5.25 3.40
C ALA A 198 -16.83 -4.73 3.36
N VAL A 199 -16.40 -4.32 2.17
CA VAL A 199 -15.12 -3.65 2.00
C VAL A 199 -15.25 -2.21 2.43
N LEU A 200 -14.30 -1.70 3.24
CA LEU A 200 -14.29 -0.31 3.66
C LEU A 200 -14.11 0.64 2.44
N PRO A 201 -15.14 1.42 2.05
CA PRO A 201 -15.06 2.30 0.88
C PRO A 201 -14.15 3.50 1.16
N ALA A 202 -13.36 3.93 0.16
CA ALA A 202 -12.52 5.13 0.29
C ALA A 202 -13.36 6.41 0.38
N ASP A 203 -14.54 6.34 -0.20
CA ASP A 203 -15.60 7.32 -0.31
C ASP A 203 -16.75 7.06 0.69
N LEU A 204 -16.47 6.37 1.81
CA LEU A 204 -17.49 6.06 2.81
C LEU A 204 -18.28 7.30 3.26
N GLN A 205 -17.63 8.47 3.44
CA GLN A 205 -18.38 9.65 3.87
C GLN A 205 -19.21 10.27 2.74
N ASP A 206 -18.74 10.21 1.50
CA ASP A 206 -19.52 10.63 0.33
C ASP A 206 -20.77 9.74 0.21
N LEU A 207 -20.60 8.42 0.35
CA LEU A 207 -21.68 7.44 0.34
C LEU A 207 -22.71 7.69 1.46
N LEU A 208 -22.25 7.95 2.69
CA LEU A 208 -23.12 8.27 3.82
C LEU A 208 -23.83 9.62 3.63
N GLY A 209 -23.13 10.63 3.09
CA GLY A 209 -23.69 11.94 2.80
C GLY A 209 -24.81 11.86 1.76
N SER A 210 -24.56 11.18 0.65
CA SER A 210 -25.59 10.94 -0.37
C SER A 210 -26.78 10.16 0.18
N PHE A 211 -26.55 9.19 1.07
CA PHE A 211 -27.64 8.46 1.74
C PHE A 211 -28.46 9.36 2.68
N ASP A 212 -27.82 10.28 3.40
CA ASP A 212 -28.48 11.20 4.34
C ASP A 212 -29.34 12.26 3.65
N GLU A 213 -29.02 12.61 2.39
CA GLU A 213 -29.81 13.51 1.54
C GLU A 213 -31.15 12.90 1.08
N LEU A 214 -31.28 11.57 1.09
CA LEU A 214 -32.49 10.88 0.67
C LEU A 214 -33.65 11.09 1.65
N ASP A 215 -34.89 10.97 1.16
CA ASP A 215 -36.05 10.92 2.05
C ASP A 215 -36.15 9.57 2.81
N ALA A 216 -36.96 9.54 3.87
CA ALA A 216 -37.09 8.35 4.71
C ALA A 216 -37.59 7.10 3.92
N PRO A 217 -38.56 7.21 2.99
CA PRO A 217 -38.96 6.08 2.15
C PRO A 217 -37.84 5.53 1.27
N ALA A 218 -37.04 6.39 0.62
CA ALA A 218 -35.93 5.96 -0.21
C ALA A 218 -34.84 5.27 0.63
N ARG A 219 -34.52 5.82 1.80
CA ARG A 219 -33.59 5.18 2.76
C ARG A 219 -34.07 3.80 3.17
N ALA A 220 -35.33 3.67 3.55
CA ALA A 220 -35.91 2.37 3.92
C ALA A 220 -35.84 1.36 2.76
N LYS A 221 -36.11 1.80 1.52
CA LYS A 221 -36.02 0.97 0.32
C LYS A 221 -34.59 0.48 0.08
N LEU A 222 -33.58 1.35 0.21
CA LEU A 222 -32.16 0.96 0.03
C LEU A 222 -31.69 -0.02 1.11
N LEU A 223 -32.15 0.13 2.35
CA LEU A 223 -31.76 -0.75 3.46
C LEU A 223 -32.46 -2.11 3.42
N ASP A 224 -33.53 -2.27 2.65
CA ASP A 224 -34.19 -3.56 2.45
C ASP A 224 -33.38 -4.45 1.48
N PRO A 225 -32.90 -5.65 1.92
CA PRO A 225 -32.21 -6.58 1.03
C PRO A 225 -33.04 -7.05 -0.16
N ALA A 226 -34.39 -7.01 -0.07
CA ALA A 226 -35.26 -7.34 -1.18
C ALA A 226 -35.10 -6.38 -2.37
N PHE A 227 -34.59 -5.15 -2.14
CA PHE A 227 -34.31 -4.19 -3.21
C PHE A 227 -33.32 -4.73 -4.24
N ASP A 228 -32.36 -5.56 -3.83
CA ASP A 228 -31.36 -6.12 -4.75
C ASP A 228 -31.94 -7.18 -5.69
N GLN A 229 -33.14 -7.69 -5.40
CA GLN A 229 -33.85 -8.66 -6.25
C GLN A 229 -34.73 -7.98 -7.31
N LEU A 230 -34.92 -6.67 -7.21
CA LEU A 230 -35.69 -5.89 -8.17
C LEU A 230 -34.93 -5.74 -9.50
N SER A 231 -35.68 -5.69 -10.61
CA SER A 231 -35.11 -5.33 -11.91
C SER A 231 -34.58 -3.89 -11.93
N GLU A 232 -33.66 -3.57 -12.84
CA GLU A 232 -33.10 -2.21 -12.98
C GLU A 232 -34.20 -1.14 -13.14
N THR A 233 -35.29 -1.48 -13.85
CA THR A 233 -36.45 -0.60 -14.03
C THR A 233 -37.20 -0.33 -12.71
N GLU A 234 -37.33 -1.34 -11.85
CA GLU A 234 -37.98 -1.23 -10.53
C GLU A 234 -37.09 -0.54 -9.49
N GLN A 235 -35.76 -0.64 -9.65
CA GLN A 235 -34.80 0.09 -8.84
C GLN A 235 -34.83 1.59 -9.17
N GLY A 236 -34.94 1.95 -10.46
CA GLY A 236 -34.99 3.33 -10.91
C GLY A 236 -33.67 4.08 -10.63
N SER A 237 -33.74 5.39 -10.42
CA SER A 237 -32.54 6.21 -10.14
C SER A 237 -31.78 5.76 -8.90
N LEU A 238 -32.47 5.29 -7.86
CA LEU A 238 -31.84 4.76 -6.65
C LEU A 238 -30.90 3.58 -6.93
N GLY A 239 -31.20 2.74 -7.92
CA GLY A 239 -30.33 1.64 -8.33
C GLY A 239 -29.06 2.10 -9.04
N THR A 240 -29.16 3.21 -9.78
CA THR A 240 -28.05 3.84 -10.51
C THR A 240 -27.17 4.66 -9.58
N ASP A 241 -27.78 5.42 -8.66
CA ASP A 241 -27.09 6.33 -7.74
C ASP A 241 -26.38 5.54 -6.62
N PHE A 242 -26.92 4.38 -6.24
CA PHE A 242 -26.34 3.47 -5.25
C PHE A 242 -26.24 2.09 -5.85
N ASP A 243 -25.10 1.72 -6.41
CA ASP A 243 -24.89 0.39 -6.97
C ASP A 243 -24.98 -0.74 -5.92
N LEU A 244 -24.97 -1.99 -6.36
CA LEU A 244 -25.08 -3.15 -5.45
C LEU A 244 -24.02 -3.13 -4.33
N VAL A 245 -22.79 -2.74 -4.64
CA VAL A 245 -21.69 -2.72 -3.67
C VAL A 245 -21.93 -1.63 -2.63
N ALA A 246 -22.28 -0.42 -3.06
CA ALA A 246 -22.62 0.71 -2.20
C ALA A 246 -23.78 0.37 -1.26
N ARG A 247 -24.82 -0.32 -1.77
CA ARG A 247 -25.97 -0.78 -0.96
C ARG A 247 -25.55 -1.80 0.10
N GLN A 248 -24.73 -2.77 -0.27
CA GLN A 248 -24.21 -3.77 0.68
C GLN A 248 -23.32 -3.13 1.75
N GLN A 249 -22.46 -2.18 1.36
CA GLN A 249 -21.61 -1.43 2.28
C GLN A 249 -22.43 -0.59 3.26
N LEU A 250 -23.46 0.13 2.77
CA LEU A 250 -24.38 0.90 3.60
C LEU A 250 -25.07 0.01 4.63
N ARG A 251 -25.66 -1.11 4.20
CA ARG A 251 -26.37 -2.03 5.10
C ARG A 251 -25.43 -2.64 6.14
N ALA A 252 -24.25 -3.10 5.73
CA ALA A 252 -23.26 -3.66 6.63
C ALA A 252 -22.79 -2.64 7.68
N PHE A 253 -22.49 -1.40 7.25
CA PHE A 253 -22.03 -0.34 8.15
C PHE A 253 -23.12 0.10 9.12
N LEU A 254 -24.34 0.33 8.64
CA LEU A 254 -25.46 0.82 9.45
C LEU A 254 -26.02 -0.24 10.41
N ALA A 255 -25.73 -1.52 10.16
CA ALA A 255 -26.06 -2.62 11.08
C ALA A 255 -25.16 -2.68 12.32
N LEU A 256 -24.00 -2.01 12.31
CA LEU A 256 -23.06 -1.98 13.43
C LEU A 256 -23.59 -1.14 14.59
N ASP A 257 -23.15 -1.45 15.82
CA ASP A 257 -23.33 -0.57 16.97
C ASP A 257 -22.70 0.81 16.71
N ARG A 258 -23.31 1.88 17.25
CA ARG A 258 -22.88 3.25 16.98
C ARG A 258 -21.43 3.52 17.38
N GLU A 259 -20.93 2.93 18.47
CA GLU A 259 -19.52 3.06 18.86
C GLU A 259 -18.59 2.41 17.82
N VAL A 260 -19.00 1.27 17.26
CA VAL A 260 -18.24 0.56 16.23
C VAL A 260 -18.25 1.35 14.92
N GLN A 261 -19.39 1.92 14.52
CA GLN A 261 -19.47 2.81 13.35
C GLN A 261 -18.48 3.97 13.45
N VAL A 262 -18.37 4.60 14.62
CA VAL A 262 -17.43 5.71 14.87
C VAL A 262 -15.99 5.24 14.70
N ILE A 263 -15.62 4.09 15.27
CA ILE A 263 -14.27 3.54 15.14
C ILE A 263 -13.95 3.20 13.68
N VAL A 264 -14.89 2.58 12.95
CA VAL A 264 -14.72 2.25 11.52
C VAL A 264 -14.55 3.53 10.67
N ALA A 265 -15.35 4.56 10.92
CA ALA A 265 -15.23 5.85 10.22
C ALA A 265 -13.90 6.54 10.51
N LEU A 266 -13.46 6.54 11.78
CA LEU A 266 -12.16 7.10 12.17
C LEU A 266 -11.00 6.30 11.57
N ALA A 267 -11.09 4.97 11.53
CA ALA A 267 -10.09 4.12 10.89
C ALA A 267 -10.03 4.36 9.37
N ASN A 268 -11.19 4.54 8.73
CA ASN A 268 -11.28 4.90 7.31
C ASN A 268 -10.59 6.25 7.04
N TRP A 269 -10.87 7.26 7.85
CA TRP A 269 -10.19 8.54 7.71
C TRP A 269 -8.69 8.42 7.98
N ALA A 270 -8.32 7.63 8.98
CA ALA A 270 -6.93 7.45 9.36
C ALA A 270 -6.09 6.79 8.26
N ARG A 271 -6.64 5.83 7.52
CA ARG A 271 -5.94 5.27 6.37
C ARG A 271 -5.74 6.28 5.23
N LEU A 272 -6.65 7.23 5.01
CA LEU A 272 -6.51 8.23 3.95
C LEU A 272 -5.35 9.19 4.25
N HIS A 273 -5.21 9.57 5.53
CA HIS A 273 -4.03 10.30 6.00
C HIS A 273 -2.74 9.47 5.87
N LEU A 274 -2.81 8.17 6.22
CA LEU A 274 -1.70 7.23 6.10
C LEU A 274 -1.18 7.15 4.65
N MET A 275 -2.10 7.11 3.68
CA MET A 275 -1.78 7.16 2.26
C MET A 275 -1.06 8.45 1.84
N CYS A 276 -1.51 9.62 2.33
CA CYS A 276 -0.84 10.89 2.06
C CYS A 276 0.62 10.85 2.53
N ALA A 277 0.88 10.51 3.79
CA ALA A 277 2.25 10.58 4.29
C ALA A 277 3.18 9.49 3.73
N ALA A 278 2.64 8.34 3.31
CA ALA A 278 3.44 7.32 2.61
C ALA A 278 4.07 7.89 1.32
N LEU A 279 3.34 8.76 0.61
CA LEU A 279 3.78 9.35 -0.66
C LEU A 279 4.40 10.74 -0.54
N GLU A 280 4.08 11.53 0.49
CA GLU A 280 4.61 12.88 0.68
C GLU A 280 6.14 13.01 0.53
N PRO A 281 6.97 12.06 1.01
CA PRO A 281 8.42 12.10 0.78
C PRO A 281 8.82 12.18 -0.69
N VAL A 282 8.00 11.66 -1.63
CA VAL A 282 8.25 11.73 -3.09
C VAL A 282 8.36 13.17 -3.58
N LEU A 283 7.69 14.12 -2.91
CA LEU A 283 7.80 15.55 -3.21
C LEU A 283 9.23 16.10 -3.02
N ASN A 284 10.12 15.38 -2.35
CA ASN A 284 11.51 15.78 -2.14
C ASN A 284 12.51 14.87 -2.87
N MET A 285 12.06 13.79 -3.50
CA MET A 285 12.92 12.80 -4.17
C MET A 285 13.28 13.22 -5.60
N LYS A 286 14.41 12.70 -6.12
CA LYS A 286 14.86 12.83 -7.52
C LYS A 286 15.56 11.53 -7.96
N PRO A 287 15.18 10.90 -9.09
CA PRO A 287 14.05 11.24 -9.96
C PRO A 287 12.69 10.95 -9.29
N ARG A 288 11.61 11.59 -9.78
CA ARG A 288 10.24 11.38 -9.30
C ARG A 288 9.44 10.50 -10.26
N SER A 289 8.25 10.08 -9.81
CA SER A 289 7.30 9.30 -10.61
C SER A 289 5.98 10.03 -10.79
N LEU A 290 5.54 10.19 -12.04
CA LEU A 290 4.22 10.73 -12.37
C LEU A 290 3.08 9.92 -11.72
N SER A 291 3.24 8.60 -11.57
CA SER A 291 2.26 7.76 -10.90
C SER A 291 2.17 8.05 -9.40
N ALA A 292 3.29 8.35 -8.76
CA ALA A 292 3.33 8.67 -7.33
C ALA A 292 2.71 10.06 -7.05
N ASP A 293 3.00 11.07 -7.89
CA ASP A 293 2.38 12.39 -7.74
C ASP A 293 0.86 12.33 -7.99
N ALA A 294 0.39 11.55 -8.96
CA ALA A 294 -1.04 11.35 -9.20
C ALA A 294 -1.72 10.61 -8.04
N ALA A 295 -1.09 9.56 -7.50
CA ALA A 295 -1.60 8.85 -6.33
C ALA A 295 -1.65 9.74 -5.08
N LEU A 296 -0.65 10.61 -4.89
CA LEU A 296 -0.62 11.58 -3.78
C LEU A 296 -1.73 12.62 -3.91
N LEU A 297 -1.95 13.18 -5.10
CA LEU A 297 -3.05 14.12 -5.35
C LEU A 297 -4.42 13.50 -5.05
N ASN A 298 -4.66 12.26 -5.51
CA ASN A 298 -5.89 11.54 -5.19
C ASN A 298 -6.01 11.28 -3.67
N SER A 299 -4.91 10.95 -3.00
CA SER A 299 -4.90 10.73 -1.55
C SER A 299 -5.31 12.00 -0.79
N TYR A 300 -4.77 13.17 -1.18
CA TYR A 300 -5.20 14.45 -0.60
C TYR A 300 -6.66 14.77 -0.88
N LEU A 301 -7.15 14.52 -2.09
CA LEU A 301 -8.56 14.70 -2.45
C LEU A 301 -9.46 13.88 -1.52
N TYR A 302 -9.18 12.58 -1.38
CA TYR A 302 -9.96 11.70 -0.51
C TYR A 302 -9.86 12.13 0.95
N ALA A 303 -8.66 12.38 1.45
CA ALA A 303 -8.47 12.74 2.85
C ALA A 303 -9.15 14.08 3.21
N GLN A 304 -9.17 15.05 2.28
CA GLN A 304 -9.86 16.32 2.46
C GLN A 304 -11.38 16.17 2.47
N LYS A 305 -11.95 15.38 1.55
CA LYS A 305 -13.40 15.16 1.48
C LYS A 305 -13.96 14.44 2.72
N ASN A 306 -13.12 13.62 3.34
CA ASN A 306 -13.52 12.72 4.42
C ASN A 306 -13.01 13.19 5.79
N LEU A 307 -12.76 14.50 5.99
CA LEU A 307 -12.32 15.04 7.28
C LEU A 307 -13.39 14.84 8.37
N PRO A 308 -13.01 14.40 9.58
CA PRO A 308 -13.90 14.40 10.74
C PRO A 308 -14.32 15.83 11.07
N LEU A 309 -15.57 15.97 11.53
CA LEU A 309 -16.12 17.24 11.96
C LEU A 309 -15.22 17.91 13.01
N GLY A 310 -14.90 19.18 12.79
CA GLY A 310 -14.07 19.99 13.69
C GLY A 310 -12.57 19.83 13.46
N MET A 311 -12.14 19.04 12.48
CA MET A 311 -10.73 18.89 12.10
C MET A 311 -10.32 19.77 10.91
N GLU A 312 -11.25 20.52 10.32
CA GLU A 312 -11.04 21.29 9.10
C GLU A 312 -9.94 22.33 9.28
N GLU A 313 -9.95 23.09 10.36
CA GLU A 313 -8.95 24.13 10.63
C GLU A 313 -7.55 23.55 10.83
N ALA A 314 -7.44 22.34 11.38
CA ALA A 314 -6.16 21.70 11.69
C ALA A 314 -5.49 21.09 10.44
N PHE A 315 -6.28 20.47 9.55
CA PHE A 315 -5.72 19.66 8.45
C PHE A 315 -5.85 20.30 7.07
N THR A 316 -6.91 21.09 6.81
CA THR A 316 -7.13 21.75 5.51
C THR A 316 -5.91 22.55 5.04
N PRO A 317 -5.21 23.33 5.89
CA PRO A 317 -4.03 24.08 5.46
C PRO A 317 -2.90 23.17 4.95
N ARG A 318 -2.62 22.07 5.65
CA ARG A 318 -1.61 21.09 5.24
C ARG A 318 -1.97 20.48 3.90
N TYR A 319 -3.22 20.05 3.73
CA TYR A 319 -3.68 19.40 2.50
C TYR A 319 -3.66 20.34 1.30
N ARG A 320 -4.05 21.60 1.51
CA ARG A 320 -3.94 22.61 0.45
C ARG A 320 -2.48 22.83 0.05
N ALA A 321 -1.56 22.90 1.00
CA ALA A 321 -0.14 23.03 0.71
C ALA A 321 0.40 21.81 -0.05
N GLY A 322 0.01 20.60 0.39
CA GLY A 322 0.36 19.33 -0.26
C GLY A 322 -0.14 19.25 -1.71
N VAL A 323 -1.41 19.60 -1.94
CA VAL A 323 -2.02 19.64 -3.29
C VAL A 323 -1.26 20.61 -4.18
N LYS A 324 -0.94 21.82 -3.72
CA LYS A 324 -0.15 22.80 -4.50
C LYS A 324 1.22 22.25 -4.88
N ALA A 325 1.93 21.64 -3.92
CA ALA A 325 3.24 21.06 -4.15
C ALA A 325 3.21 19.89 -5.13
N ALA A 326 2.29 18.94 -4.93
CA ALA A 326 2.12 17.75 -5.78
C ALA A 326 1.62 18.12 -7.19
N PHE A 327 0.71 19.09 -7.30
CA PHE A 327 0.23 19.57 -8.59
C PHE A 327 1.35 20.24 -9.40
N ALA A 328 2.11 21.14 -8.79
CA ALA A 328 3.26 21.78 -9.43
C ALA A 328 4.31 20.75 -9.87
N ALA A 329 4.58 19.76 -9.02
CA ALA A 329 5.50 18.65 -9.28
C ALA A 329 5.05 17.78 -10.46
N GLY A 330 3.83 17.25 -10.40
CA GLY A 330 3.27 16.38 -11.44
C GLY A 330 3.20 17.07 -12.79
N ARG A 331 2.81 18.36 -12.81
CA ARG A 331 2.81 19.17 -14.04
C ARG A 331 4.22 19.34 -14.62
N ALA A 332 5.23 19.57 -13.78
CA ALA A 332 6.62 19.68 -14.23
C ALA A 332 7.15 18.34 -14.79
N LEU A 333 6.77 17.21 -14.18
CA LEU A 333 7.14 15.88 -14.67
C LEU A 333 6.45 15.55 -15.99
N ALA A 334 5.16 15.84 -16.12
CA ALA A 334 4.43 15.68 -17.36
C ALA A 334 5.05 16.51 -18.48
N ARG A 335 5.43 17.76 -18.19
CA ARG A 335 6.18 18.62 -19.12
C ARG A 335 7.50 17.99 -19.55
N ALA A 336 8.27 17.45 -18.61
CA ALA A 336 9.56 16.85 -18.91
C ALA A 336 9.44 15.57 -19.75
N ALA A 337 8.39 14.78 -19.54
CA ALA A 337 8.18 13.52 -20.25
C ALA A 337 7.50 13.71 -21.63
N TYR A 338 6.58 14.65 -21.74
CA TYR A 338 5.64 14.75 -22.87
C TYR A 338 5.52 16.17 -23.46
N GLY A 339 6.33 17.13 -23.02
CA GLY A 339 6.26 18.53 -23.48
C GLY A 339 5.07 19.31 -22.90
N GLU A 340 4.83 20.52 -23.41
CA GLU A 340 3.74 21.39 -22.92
C GLU A 340 2.36 20.75 -23.05
N GLU A 341 2.13 19.96 -24.10
CA GLU A 341 0.85 19.28 -24.33
C GLU A 341 0.51 18.33 -23.17
N GLY A 342 1.47 17.48 -22.75
CA GLY A 342 1.24 16.59 -21.61
C GLY A 342 1.11 17.35 -20.27
N ALA A 343 1.76 18.50 -20.13
CA ALA A 343 1.58 19.36 -18.94
C ALA A 343 0.17 19.96 -18.88
N GLU A 344 -0.40 20.32 -20.03
CA GLU A 344 -1.78 20.82 -20.14
C GLU A 344 -2.79 19.69 -19.91
N GLU A 345 -2.60 18.53 -20.53
CA GLU A 345 -3.45 17.35 -20.33
C GLU A 345 -3.49 16.94 -18.84
N PHE A 346 -2.33 16.89 -18.18
CA PHE A 346 -2.25 16.65 -16.74
C PHE A 346 -3.06 17.69 -15.94
N SER A 347 -2.96 18.97 -16.33
CA SER A 347 -3.65 20.06 -15.64
C SER A 347 -5.16 19.96 -15.79
N VAL A 348 -5.67 19.64 -16.98
CA VAL A 348 -7.10 19.43 -17.25
C VAL A 348 -7.62 18.26 -16.41
N ARG A 349 -6.94 17.11 -16.47
CA ARG A 349 -7.36 15.92 -15.72
C ARG A 349 -7.39 16.14 -14.21
N MET A 350 -6.41 16.85 -13.66
CA MET A 350 -6.41 17.15 -12.23
C MET A 350 -7.50 18.15 -11.85
N LYS A 351 -7.81 19.14 -12.70
CA LYS A 351 -8.96 20.04 -12.48
C LYS A 351 -10.27 19.25 -12.40
N GLU A 352 -10.48 18.31 -13.31
CA GLU A 352 -11.66 17.42 -13.29
C GLU A 352 -11.76 16.63 -11.98
N ASN A 353 -10.65 16.03 -11.52
CA ASN A 353 -10.62 15.29 -10.25
C ASN A 353 -10.95 16.18 -9.04
N PHE A 354 -10.56 17.45 -9.06
CA PHE A 354 -10.78 18.42 -7.98
C PHE A 354 -12.00 19.32 -8.20
N ASN A 355 -12.91 19.00 -9.12
CA ASN A 355 -14.09 19.82 -9.42
C ASN A 355 -14.97 20.11 -8.18
N SER A 356 -15.02 19.17 -7.22
CA SER A 356 -15.76 19.35 -5.96
C SER A 356 -15.05 20.26 -4.95
N LEU A 357 -13.81 20.67 -5.23
CA LEU A 357 -12.96 21.49 -4.37
C LEU A 357 -12.36 22.66 -5.18
N PRO A 358 -13.19 23.63 -5.61
CA PRO A 358 -12.74 24.73 -6.45
C PRO A 358 -11.65 25.57 -5.76
N GLY A 359 -10.66 26.03 -6.54
CA GLY A 359 -9.55 26.85 -6.05
C GLY A 359 -8.49 26.11 -5.22
N TRP A 360 -8.49 24.77 -5.21
CA TRP A 360 -7.45 23.98 -4.52
C TRP A 360 -6.17 23.78 -5.34
N LEU A 361 -6.28 23.82 -6.66
CA LEU A 361 -5.16 23.71 -7.60
C LEU A 361 -4.51 25.06 -7.94
N GLU A 362 -5.12 26.16 -7.48
CA GLU A 362 -4.63 27.55 -7.53
C GLU A 362 -3.88 27.87 -6.23
#